data_AF-A0A1N6VR05-F1
#
_entry.id   AF-A0A1N6VR05-F1
#
_cell.length_a   1.000
_cell.length_b   1.000
_cell.length_c   1.000
_cell.angle_alpha   90.00
_cell.angle_beta   90.00
_cell.angle_gamma   90.00
#
_symmetry.space_group_name_H-M   'P 1'
#
loop_
_entity.id
_entity.type
_entity.pdbx_description
1 polymer ?
#
loop_
_entity_poly.entity_id
_entity_poly.type
_entity_poly.pdbx_seq_one_letter_code
_entity_poly.pdbx_strand_id
1 'polypeptide(L)'
;MEINNQQIMKKLIFIFLLMFVVSCEGDYIDKPENLVPKDQMAEIMADLAINDQATYMYPNSNLEAGTRYVLKTHNVKPKDFVDSFRYYVVKEKMNGIVENAQQILIEKDPKADQYVKDKLKKNGNVPNFAR
;
A
#
# COMPACT_ATOMS: atom_id res chain seq x y z
N MET A 1 -28.80 -0.85 49.17
CA MET A 1 -27.95 -1.59 48.21
C MET A 1 -28.14 -1.07 46.77
N GLU A 2 -29.35 -0.71 46.35
CA GLU A 2 -29.66 -0.27 44.97
C GLU A 2 -29.03 1.07 44.55
N ILE A 3 -28.93 2.04 45.45
CA ILE A 3 -28.37 3.38 45.16
C ILE A 3 -26.88 3.30 44.77
N ASN A 4 -26.14 2.36 45.38
CA ASN A 4 -24.71 2.18 45.09
C ASN A 4 -24.49 1.60 43.69
N ASN A 5 -25.35 0.67 43.26
CA ASN A 5 -25.29 0.09 41.92
C ASN A 5 -25.62 1.10 40.82
N GLN A 6 -26.55 2.03 41.05
CA GLN A 6 -26.82 3.11 40.09
C GLN A 6 -25.63 4.04 39.90
N GLN A 7 -24.89 4.35 40.97
CA GLN A 7 -23.67 5.17 40.89
C GLN A 7 -22.55 4.44 40.14
N ILE A 8 -22.40 3.13 40.34
CA ILE A 8 -21.42 2.30 39.63
C ILE A 8 -21.74 2.24 38.12
N MET A 9 -23.01 2.04 37.74
CA MET A 9 -23.44 2.02 36.34
C MET A 9 -23.18 3.36 35.63
N LYS A 10 -23.43 4.50 36.31
CA LYS A 10 -23.13 5.82 35.75
C LYS A 10 -21.63 6.03 35.51
N LYS A 11 -20.77 5.56 36.42
CA LYS A 11 -19.31 5.60 36.23
C LYS A 11 -18.85 4.70 35.08
N LEU A 12 -19.43 3.51 34.94
CA LEU A 12 -19.10 2.60 33.83
C LEU A 12 -19.52 3.17 32.47
N ILE A 13 -20.71 3.76 32.37
CA ILE A 13 -21.17 4.45 31.16
C ILE A 13 -20.25 5.63 30.82
N PHE A 14 -19.84 6.41 31.83
CA PHE A 14 -18.91 7.51 31.65
C PHE A 14 -17.53 7.05 31.14
N ILE A 15 -16.98 5.98 31.73
CA ILE A 15 -15.72 5.36 31.28
C ILE A 15 -15.86 4.83 29.85
N PHE A 16 -16.99 4.20 29.51
CA PHE A 16 -17.28 3.72 28.16
C PHE A 16 -17.33 4.86 27.15
N LEU A 17 -17.99 5.97 27.50
CA LEU A 17 -18.03 7.18 26.67
C LEU A 17 -16.64 7.81 26.47
N LEU A 18 -15.78 7.77 27.50
CA LEU A 18 -14.42 8.31 27.45
C LEU A 18 -13.51 7.53 26.49
N MET A 19 -13.76 6.23 26.29
CA MET A 19 -13.03 5.41 25.31
C MET A 19 -13.26 5.87 23.86
N PHE A 20 -14.42 6.45 23.53
CA PHE A 20 -14.69 6.96 22.18
C PHE A 20 -13.95 8.27 21.86
N VAL A 21 -13.50 9.01 22.88
CA VAL A 21 -12.80 10.29 22.68
C VAL A 21 -11.33 10.10 22.27
N VAL A 22 -10.76 8.91 22.49
CA VAL A 22 -9.36 8.59 22.13
C VAL A 22 -9.22 8.10 20.69
N SER A 23 -10.33 7.95 19.94
CA SER A 23 -10.32 7.54 18.53
C SER A 23 -10.03 8.69 17.56
N CYS A 24 -9.35 9.75 18.00
CA CYS A 24 -8.87 10.78 17.09
C CYS A 24 -7.91 10.13 16.08
N GLU A 25 -8.45 9.89 14.89
CA GLU A 25 -7.79 9.54 13.64
C GLU A 25 -6.88 10.72 13.27
N GLY A 26 -5.80 10.87 14.05
CA GLY A 26 -4.81 11.91 13.85
C GLY A 26 -4.08 11.62 12.55
N ASP A 27 -3.77 12.67 11.80
CA ASP A 27 -2.87 12.55 10.66
C ASP A 27 -1.47 12.19 11.18
N TYR A 28 -1.19 10.89 11.40
CA TYR A 28 0.06 10.36 11.97
C TYR A 28 1.27 10.52 11.03
N ILE A 29 1.08 11.20 9.90
CA ILE A 29 2.14 11.48 8.93
C ILE A 29 1.85 12.78 8.19
N ASP A 30 2.85 13.64 8.15
CA ASP A 30 2.86 14.85 7.35
C ASP A 30 2.98 14.54 5.86
N LYS A 31 2.42 15.42 5.03
CA LYS A 31 2.63 15.34 3.58
C LYS A 31 4.10 15.66 3.26
N PRO A 32 4.84 14.78 2.57
CA PRO A 32 6.20 15.06 2.12
C PRO A 32 6.23 16.29 1.20
N GLU A 33 7.30 17.09 1.30
CA GLU A 33 7.53 18.26 0.44
C GLU A 33 7.56 17.86 -1.04
N ASN A 34 8.32 16.81 -1.36
CA ASN A 34 8.43 16.23 -2.70
C ASN A 34 7.57 14.96 -2.81
N LEU A 35 6.26 15.10 -2.61
CA LEU A 35 5.33 13.98 -2.77
C LEU A 35 5.30 13.54 -4.25
N VAL A 36 5.73 12.31 -4.53
CA VAL A 36 5.65 11.69 -5.85
C VAL A 36 4.17 11.59 -6.26
N PRO A 37 3.75 12.14 -7.40
CA PRO A 37 2.39 12.01 -7.92
C PRO A 37 1.92 10.55 -7.98
N LYS A 38 0.62 10.31 -7.76
CA LYS A 38 0.06 8.95 -7.71
C LYS A 38 0.32 8.17 -9.00
N ASP A 39 0.12 8.79 -10.15
CA ASP A 39 0.29 8.13 -11.45
C ASP A 39 1.76 7.77 -11.70
N GLN A 40 2.68 8.69 -11.37
CA GLN A 40 4.11 8.43 -11.42
C GLN A 40 4.54 7.34 -10.43
N MET A 41 3.94 7.30 -9.23
CA MET A 41 4.17 6.20 -8.28
C MET A 41 3.68 4.86 -8.85
N ALA A 42 2.55 4.84 -9.55
CA ALA A 42 2.03 3.63 -10.21
C ALA A 42 2.98 3.14 -11.31
N GLU A 43 3.50 4.04 -12.14
CA GLU A 43 4.53 3.70 -13.15
C GLU A 43 5.80 3.14 -12.52
N ILE A 44 6.32 3.79 -11.46
CA ILE A 44 7.48 3.31 -10.71
C ILE A 44 7.21 1.91 -10.14
N MET A 45 6.04 1.68 -9.55
CA MET A 45 5.68 0.38 -8.98
C MET A 45 5.59 -0.71 -10.05
N ALA A 46 5.04 -0.40 -11.23
CA ALA A 46 5.01 -1.33 -12.36
C ALA A 46 6.44 -1.70 -12.83
N ASP A 47 7.31 -0.71 -13.00
CA ASP A 47 8.69 -0.94 -13.44
C ASP A 47 9.54 -1.67 -12.37
N LEU A 48 9.32 -1.37 -11.08
CA LEU A 48 9.94 -2.11 -9.98
C LEU A 48 9.47 -3.56 -9.93
N ALA A 49 8.18 -3.83 -10.18
CA ALA A 49 7.65 -5.20 -10.24
C ALA A 49 8.26 -6.00 -11.41
N ILE A 50 8.52 -5.36 -12.55
CA ILE A 50 9.25 -5.98 -13.67
C ILE A 50 10.70 -6.25 -13.26
N ASN A 51 11.37 -5.26 -12.65
CA ASN A 51 12.75 -5.40 -12.18
C ASN A 51 12.90 -6.53 -11.15
N ASP A 52 11.92 -6.70 -10.25
CA ASP A 52 11.91 -7.76 -9.24
C ASP A 52 11.89 -9.17 -9.86
N GLN A 53 11.36 -9.32 -11.08
CA GLN A 53 11.38 -10.62 -11.78
C GLN A 53 12.80 -11.11 -12.08
N ALA A 54 13.79 -10.20 -12.16
CA ALA A 54 15.19 -10.57 -12.33
C ALA A 54 15.71 -11.44 -11.16
N THR A 55 15.10 -11.35 -9.97
CA THR A 55 15.47 -12.20 -8.82
C THR A 55 15.26 -13.69 -9.10
N TYR A 56 14.24 -14.05 -9.89
CA TYR A 56 13.95 -15.44 -10.25
C TYR A 56 15.02 -16.03 -11.17
N MET A 57 15.57 -15.20 -12.06
CA MET A 57 16.61 -15.63 -13.02
C MET A 57 18.01 -15.60 -12.40
N TYR A 58 18.26 -14.63 -11.53
CA TYR A 58 19.57 -14.41 -10.90
C TYR A 58 19.44 -14.42 -9.37
N PRO A 59 19.22 -15.60 -8.76
CA PRO A 59 19.12 -15.70 -7.32
C PRO A 59 20.43 -15.25 -6.66
N ASN A 60 20.32 -14.48 -5.57
CA ASN A 60 21.44 -13.89 -4.81
C ASN A 60 22.18 -12.72 -5.50
N SER A 61 21.62 -12.16 -6.57
CA SER A 61 22.17 -10.94 -7.19
C SER A 61 21.68 -9.67 -6.46
N ASN A 62 22.53 -8.65 -6.39
CA ASN A 62 22.12 -7.34 -5.86
C ASN A 62 21.34 -6.57 -6.92
N LEU A 63 20.03 -6.43 -6.72
CA LEU A 63 19.14 -5.68 -7.60
C LEU A 63 19.06 -4.18 -7.29
N GLU A 64 19.85 -3.67 -6.36
CA GLU A 64 19.89 -2.24 -6.03
C GLU A 64 20.18 -1.38 -7.27
N ALA A 65 21.03 -1.87 -8.18
CA ALA A 65 21.30 -1.18 -9.43
C ALA A 65 20.03 -1.02 -10.30
N GLY A 66 19.19 -2.05 -10.34
CA GLY A 66 17.91 -2.04 -11.05
C GLY A 66 16.91 -1.08 -10.42
N THR A 67 16.75 -1.14 -9.10
CA THR A 67 15.91 -0.19 -8.35
C THR A 67 16.37 1.25 -8.55
N ARG A 68 17.69 1.50 -8.49
CA ARG A 68 18.27 2.83 -8.72
C ARG A 68 18.04 3.30 -10.15
N TYR A 69 18.14 2.41 -11.13
CA TYR A 69 17.87 2.72 -12.53
C TYR A 69 16.41 3.11 -12.76
N VAL A 70 15.46 2.36 -12.19
CA VAL A 70 14.03 2.68 -12.27
C VAL A 70 13.76 4.08 -11.69
N LEU A 71 14.18 4.34 -10.45
CA LEU A 71 13.95 5.63 -9.81
C LEU A 71 14.59 6.80 -10.57
N LYS A 72 15.79 6.58 -11.12
CA LYS A 72 16.49 7.58 -11.94
C LYS A 72 15.72 7.87 -13.25
N THR A 73 15.19 6.85 -13.91
CA THR A 73 14.41 7.00 -15.16
C THR A 73 13.15 7.82 -14.91
N HIS A 74 12.56 7.67 -13.73
CA HIS A 74 11.41 8.47 -13.29
C HIS A 74 11.78 9.83 -12.70
N ASN A 75 13.06 10.23 -12.67
CA ASN A 75 13.52 11.46 -12.02
C ASN A 75 13.10 11.60 -10.53
N VAL A 76 12.99 10.48 -9.81
CA VAL A 76 12.60 10.45 -8.40
C VAL A 76 13.81 10.08 -7.54
N LYS A 77 14.05 10.85 -6.46
CA LYS A 77 15.10 10.49 -5.50
C LYS A 77 14.61 9.35 -4.61
N PRO A 78 15.49 8.44 -4.15
CA PRO A 78 15.10 7.35 -3.25
C PRO A 78 14.36 7.80 -2.00
N LYS A 79 14.78 8.92 -1.38
CA LYS A 79 14.11 9.49 -0.21
C LYS A 79 12.68 9.93 -0.52
N ASP A 80 12.48 10.63 -1.63
CA ASP A 80 11.17 11.13 -2.05
C ASP A 80 10.21 9.97 -2.34
N PHE A 81 10.71 8.89 -2.97
CA PHE A 81 9.95 7.64 -3.14
C PHE A 81 9.54 7.03 -1.80
N VAL A 82 10.48 6.81 -0.87
CA VAL A 82 10.21 6.17 0.44
C VAL A 82 9.21 6.98 1.26
N ASP A 83 9.38 8.31 1.31
CA ASP A 83 8.50 9.18 2.08
C ASP A 83 7.10 9.26 1.46
N SER A 84 7.01 9.29 0.12
CA SER A 84 5.73 9.25 -0.60
C SER A 84 5.03 7.90 -0.44
N PHE A 85 5.76 6.79 -0.53
CA PHE A 85 5.23 5.45 -0.29
C PHE A 85 4.64 5.34 1.13
N ARG A 86 5.40 5.77 2.15
CA ARG A 86 4.93 5.78 3.54
C ARG A 86 3.67 6.64 3.69
N TYR A 87 3.65 7.84 3.10
CA TYR A 87 2.48 8.71 3.08
C TYR A 87 1.26 8.02 2.46
N TYR A 88 1.40 7.39 1.29
CA TYR A 88 0.27 6.73 0.64
C TYR A 88 -0.23 5.48 1.37
N VAL A 89 0.63 4.72 2.04
CA VAL A 89 0.22 3.59 2.87
C VAL A 89 -0.57 4.06 4.08
N VAL A 90 -0.04 5.03 4.84
CA VAL A 90 -0.69 5.52 6.07
C VAL A 90 -2.00 6.26 5.78
N LYS A 91 -2.10 6.95 4.64
CA LYS A 91 -3.35 7.61 4.19
C LYS A 91 -4.31 6.67 3.46
N GLU A 92 -4.03 5.37 3.42
CA GLU A 92 -4.84 4.36 2.73
C GLU A 92 -5.08 4.65 1.23
N LYS A 93 -4.16 5.36 0.59
CA LYS A 93 -4.21 5.76 -0.83
C LYS A 93 -3.49 4.79 -1.75
N MET A 94 -2.81 3.78 -1.20
CA MET A 94 -1.98 2.86 -1.96
C MET A 94 -2.78 1.93 -2.87
N ASN A 95 -4.00 1.53 -2.49
CA ASN A 95 -4.80 0.58 -3.26
C ASN A 95 -5.01 1.04 -4.71
N GLY A 96 -5.47 2.29 -4.91
CA GLY A 96 -5.65 2.84 -6.25
C GLY A 96 -4.35 3.01 -7.04
N ILE A 97 -3.22 3.26 -6.37
CA ILE A 97 -1.89 3.32 -7.02
C ILE A 97 -1.50 1.93 -7.53
N VAL A 98 -1.72 0.89 -6.73
CA VAL A 98 -1.41 -0.50 -7.10
C VAL A 98 -2.33 -0.98 -8.22
N GLU A 99 -3.62 -0.65 -8.18
CA GLU A 99 -4.58 -0.95 -9.26
C GLU A 99 -4.14 -0.31 -10.58
N ASN A 100 -3.72 0.96 -10.55
CA ASN A 100 -3.16 1.63 -11.74
C ASN A 100 -1.86 0.95 -12.21
N ALA A 101 -0.97 0.56 -11.29
CA ALA A 101 0.25 -0.15 -11.65
C ALA A 101 -0.04 -1.50 -12.32
N GLN A 102 -1.06 -2.23 -11.86
CA GLN A 102 -1.52 -3.46 -12.50
C GLN A 102 -2.04 -3.21 -13.93
N GLN A 103 -2.81 -2.14 -14.13
CA GLN A 103 -3.28 -1.76 -15.47
C GLN A 103 -2.10 -1.47 -16.40
N ILE A 104 -1.10 -0.70 -15.94
CA ILE A 104 0.12 -0.41 -16.69
C ILE A 104 0.85 -1.72 -17.08
N LEU A 105 0.93 -2.70 -16.17
CA LEU A 105 1.54 -3.99 -16.47
C LEU A 105 0.76 -4.78 -17.55
N ILE A 106 -0.57 -4.77 -17.48
CA ILE A 106 -1.43 -5.44 -18.48
C ILE A 106 -1.31 -4.77 -19.85
N GLU A 107 -1.20 -3.44 -19.89
CA GLU A 107 -0.98 -2.71 -21.14
C GLU A 107 0.39 -3.04 -21.76
N LYS A 108 1.43 -3.19 -20.93
CA LYS A 108 2.78 -3.58 -21.38
C LYS A 108 2.86 -5.03 -21.85
N ASP A 109 2.13 -5.95 -21.21
CA ASP A 109 2.00 -7.35 -21.64
C ASP A 109 0.54 -7.83 -21.56
N PRO A 110 -0.23 -7.70 -22.66
CA PRO A 110 -1.62 -8.14 -22.69
C PRO A 110 -1.83 -9.64 -22.42
N LYS A 111 -0.80 -10.47 -22.56
CA LYS A 111 -0.88 -11.90 -22.22
C LYS A 111 -0.88 -12.13 -20.71
N ALA A 112 -0.40 -11.18 -19.92
CA ALA A 112 -0.42 -11.24 -18.47
C ALA A 112 -1.85 -11.31 -17.92
N ASP A 113 -2.81 -10.59 -18.52
CA ASP A 113 -4.23 -10.63 -18.11
C ASP A 113 -4.83 -12.04 -18.28
N GLN A 114 -4.58 -12.68 -19.42
CA GLN A 114 -5.02 -14.06 -19.64
C GLN A 114 -4.36 -15.03 -18.65
N TYR A 115 -3.05 -14.88 -18.42
CA TYR A 115 -2.31 -15.70 -17.47
C TYR A 115 -2.86 -15.57 -16.05
N VAL A 116 -3.13 -14.34 -15.59
CA VAL A 116 -3.72 -14.06 -14.27
C VAL A 116 -5.10 -14.69 -14.16
N LYS A 117 -5.98 -14.49 -15.16
CA LYS A 117 -7.32 -15.10 -15.19
C LYS A 117 -7.27 -16.62 -15.12
N ASP A 118 -6.34 -17.25 -15.83
CA ASP A 118 -6.17 -18.71 -15.82
C ASP A 118 -5.63 -19.23 -14.48
N LYS A 119 -4.73 -18.49 -13.83
CA LYS A 119 -4.24 -18.81 -12.48
C LYS A 119 -5.33 -18.64 -11.42
N LEU A 120 -6.13 -17.59 -11.51
CA LEU A 120 -7.27 -17.34 -10.62
C LEU A 120 -8.32 -18.45 -10.68
N LYS A 121 -8.64 -18.93 -11.89
CA LYS A 121 -9.56 -20.05 -12.08
C LYS A 121 -9.02 -21.37 -11.51
N LYS A 122 -7.70 -21.57 -11.51
CA LYS A 122 -7.05 -22.81 -11.04
C LYS A 122 -6.80 -22.83 -9.54
N ASN A 123 -6.57 -21.68 -8.90
CA ASN A 123 -6.30 -21.56 -7.47
C ASN A 123 -7.40 -20.75 -6.77
N GLY A 124 -8.27 -21.42 -5.99
CA GLY A 124 -9.28 -20.75 -5.16
C GLY A 124 -8.71 -19.90 -4.01
N ASN A 125 -7.42 -20.06 -3.70
CA ASN A 125 -6.72 -19.35 -2.63
C ASN A 125 -5.82 -18.24 -3.19
N VAL A 126 -6.44 -17.30 -3.90
CA VAL A 126 -5.77 -16.05 -4.29
C VAL A 126 -5.98 -14.96 -3.23
N PRO A 127 -4.97 -14.11 -3.00
CA PRO A 127 -5.11 -12.94 -2.12
C PRO A 127 -6.27 -12.05 -2.54
N ASN A 128 -6.93 -11.38 -1.58
CA ASN A 128 -8.11 -10.55 -1.86
C ASN A 128 -7.88 -9.45 -2.91
N PHE A 129 -6.66 -8.93 -3.05
CA PHE A 129 -6.33 -7.91 -4.05
C PHE A 129 -6.22 -8.45 -5.49
N ALA A 130 -6.24 -9.78 -5.67
CA ALA A 130 -6.15 -10.45 -6.96
C ALA A 130 -7.47 -11.08 -7.41
N ARG A 131 -8.51 -11.10 -6.56
CA ARG A 131 -9.88 -11.51 -6.93
C ARG A 131 -10.64 -10.36 -7.57
#